data_AF-A0A832M1P3-F1
#
_entry.id   AF-A0A832M1P3-F1
#
_cell.length_a   1.000
_cell.length_b   1.000
_cell.length_c   1.000
_cell.angle_alpha   90.00
_cell.angle_beta   90.00
_cell.angle_gamma   90.00
#
_symmetry.space_group_name_H-M   'P 1'
#
loop_
_entity.id
_entity.type
_entity.pdbx_description
1 polymer ?
#
loop_
_entity_poly.entity_id
_entity_poly.type
_entity_poly.pdbx_seq_one_letter_code
_entity_poly.pdbx_strand_id
1 'polypeptide(L)'
;MAESIRNRLRELDEEFSKIFRAVNEELKKVESGEAGLQALESIRDQLHALRRRLLAARLEVRAMLREARLKLEESVVDELEEEVDEFFDKWGEALEGFLDDLREVASELARARAREVRLESLDRIIEASLQQTARGLELALSKLKEALEKGLAGPSYVVSSVRLPQRDLEVIDALVEAGVFRSRSEAVAFFAHKGIESSRPLFEEALAKLEELKRAREQLREELRKALGGEQPS
;
A
#
# COMPACT_ATOMS: atom_id res chain seq x y z
N MET A 1 -13.16 -8.34 -25.60
CA MET A 1 -13.74 -8.90 -24.36
C MET A 1 -12.71 -8.96 -23.25
N ALA A 2 -11.56 -9.58 -23.49
CA ALA A 2 -10.36 -9.47 -22.65
C ALA A 2 -10.05 -8.01 -22.24
N GLU A 3 -9.92 -7.13 -23.23
CA GLU A 3 -9.63 -5.71 -22.96
C GLU A 3 -10.73 -5.00 -22.15
N SER A 4 -11.99 -5.45 -22.27
CA SER A 4 -13.08 -4.88 -21.47
C SER A 4 -12.96 -5.25 -20.00
N ILE A 5 -12.51 -6.48 -19.71
CA ILE A 5 -12.25 -6.94 -18.33
C ILE A 5 -11.06 -6.17 -17.76
N ARG A 6 -9.96 -6.06 -18.52
CA ARG A 6 -8.78 -5.30 -18.09
C ARG A 6 -9.08 -3.82 -17.84
N ASN A 7 -9.85 -3.18 -18.73
CA ASN A 7 -10.30 -1.81 -18.50
C ASN A 7 -11.14 -1.70 -17.24
N ARG A 8 -12.03 -2.67 -16.99
CA ARG A 8 -12.84 -2.68 -15.78
C ARG A 8 -12.00 -2.84 -14.51
N LEU A 9 -10.98 -3.69 -14.53
CA LEU A 9 -10.04 -3.82 -13.42
C LEU A 9 -9.28 -2.51 -13.16
N ARG A 10 -8.84 -1.80 -14.22
CA ARG A 10 -8.18 -0.49 -14.08
C ARG A 10 -9.11 0.56 -13.45
N GLU A 11 -10.36 0.64 -13.90
CA GLU A 11 -11.36 1.55 -13.31
C GLU A 11 -11.58 1.25 -11.81
N LEU A 12 -11.67 -0.04 -11.45
CA LEU A 12 -11.82 -0.46 -10.06
C LEU A 12 -10.58 -0.12 -9.24
N ASP A 13 -9.38 -0.31 -9.78
CA ASP A 13 -8.13 0.05 -9.11
C ASP A 13 -8.08 1.55 -8.80
N GLU A 14 -8.47 2.40 -9.77
CA GLU A 14 -8.55 3.85 -9.59
C GLU A 14 -9.61 4.24 -8.54
N GLU A 15 -10.80 3.61 -8.60
CA GLU A 15 -11.89 3.81 -7.63
C GLU A 15 -11.42 3.51 -6.21
N PHE A 16 -10.82 2.33 -6.00
CA PHE A 16 -10.40 1.86 -4.69
C PHE A 16 -9.21 2.67 -4.17
N SER A 17 -8.25 2.99 -5.03
CA SER A 17 -7.11 3.84 -4.70
C SER A 17 -7.54 5.23 -4.26
N LYS A 18 -8.57 5.81 -4.90
CA LYS A 18 -9.09 7.11 -4.51
C LYS A 18 -9.71 7.08 -3.11
N ILE A 19 -10.42 6.02 -2.77
CA ILE A 19 -11.00 5.84 -1.43
C ILE A 19 -9.90 5.67 -0.40
N PHE A 20 -8.90 4.82 -0.65
CA PHE A 20 -7.75 4.66 0.25
C PHE A 20 -6.97 5.98 0.46
N ARG A 21 -6.82 6.82 -0.57
CA ARG A 21 -6.22 8.15 -0.41
C ARG A 21 -7.06 9.07 0.47
N ALA A 22 -8.39 9.05 0.32
CA ALA A 22 -9.29 9.82 1.18
C ALA A 22 -9.18 9.38 2.65
N VAL A 23 -9.16 8.07 2.88
CA VAL A 23 -8.92 7.47 4.20
C VAL A 23 -7.58 7.90 4.78
N ASN A 24 -6.51 7.96 3.97
CA ASN A 24 -5.19 8.42 4.43
C ASN A 24 -5.23 9.86 4.95
N GLU A 25 -5.89 10.74 4.19
CA GLU A 25 -6.01 12.15 4.56
C GLU A 25 -6.90 12.34 5.79
N GLU A 26 -7.93 11.51 5.99
CA GLU A 26 -8.69 11.48 7.24
C GLU A 26 -7.84 10.99 8.41
N LEU A 27 -7.02 9.94 8.23
CA LEU A 27 -6.11 9.45 9.26
C LEU A 27 -5.06 10.48 9.68
N LYS A 28 -4.47 11.20 8.72
CA LYS A 28 -3.49 12.28 9.02
C LYS A 28 -4.11 13.37 9.90
N LYS A 29 -5.39 13.69 9.71
CA LYS A 29 -6.11 14.65 10.57
C LYS A 29 -6.34 14.11 11.97
N VAL A 30 -6.53 12.80 12.11
CA VAL A 30 -6.59 12.15 13.43
C VAL A 30 -5.23 12.21 14.12
N GLU A 31 -4.15 11.93 13.39
CA GLU A 31 -2.77 11.98 13.89
C GLU A 31 -2.36 13.41 14.33
N SER A 32 -2.75 14.44 13.56
CA SER A 32 -2.50 15.84 13.92
C SER A 32 -3.39 16.37 15.06
N GLY A 33 -4.35 15.56 15.54
CA GLY A 33 -5.32 15.97 16.56
C GLY A 33 -6.42 16.91 16.06
N GLU A 34 -6.48 17.18 14.75
CA GLU A 34 -7.52 17.98 14.11
C GLU A 34 -8.88 17.26 14.04
N ALA A 35 -8.86 15.92 14.11
CA ALA A 35 -10.04 15.08 14.06
C ALA A 35 -10.06 14.05 15.20
N GLY A 36 -11.23 13.85 15.80
CA GLY A 36 -11.43 12.92 16.92
C GLY A 36 -11.92 11.53 16.49
N LEU A 37 -12.45 10.78 17.48
CA LEU A 37 -12.99 9.42 17.30
C LEU A 37 -14.03 9.29 16.16
N GLN A 38 -14.78 10.36 15.88
CA GLN A 38 -15.77 10.38 14.82
C GLN A 38 -15.16 10.18 13.42
N ALA A 39 -13.91 10.60 13.20
CA ALA A 39 -13.20 10.35 11.95
C ALA A 39 -12.82 8.88 11.80
N LEU A 40 -12.46 8.19 12.89
CA LEU A 40 -12.20 6.74 12.86
C LEU A 40 -13.49 5.95 12.56
N GLU A 41 -14.64 6.40 13.05
CA GLU A 41 -15.94 5.82 12.69
C GLU A 41 -16.29 6.04 11.20
N SER A 42 -16.05 7.26 10.69
CA SER A 42 -16.18 7.58 9.26
C SER A 42 -15.29 6.66 8.40
N ILE A 43 -14.00 6.54 8.74
CA ILE A 43 -13.05 5.67 8.06
C ILE A 43 -13.56 4.23 8.07
N ARG A 44 -13.96 3.70 9.23
CA ARG A 44 -14.50 2.34 9.35
C ARG A 44 -15.68 2.11 8.40
N ASP A 45 -16.61 3.07 8.35
CA ASP A 45 -17.82 2.95 7.54
C ASP A 45 -17.49 3.02 6.04
N GLN A 46 -16.52 3.87 5.64
CA GLN A 46 -15.98 3.94 4.28
C GLN A 46 -15.33 2.61 3.86
N LEU A 47 -14.52 1.99 4.72
CA LEU A 47 -13.88 0.71 4.44
C LEU A 47 -14.89 -0.44 4.33
N HIS A 48 -15.92 -0.45 5.18
CA HIS A 48 -16.99 -1.43 5.06
C HIS A 48 -17.79 -1.25 3.76
N ALA A 49 -18.00 -0.02 3.32
CA ALA A 49 -18.60 0.25 2.01
C ALA A 49 -17.69 -0.24 0.88
N LEU A 50 -16.38 0.01 0.97
CA LEU A 50 -15.39 -0.48 0.02
C LEU A 50 -15.37 -2.01 -0.03
N ARG A 51 -15.47 -2.70 1.11
CA ARG A 51 -15.56 -4.17 1.17
C ARG A 51 -16.75 -4.70 0.40
N ARG A 52 -17.94 -4.10 0.61
CA ARG A 52 -19.15 -4.47 -0.12
C ARG A 52 -18.98 -4.23 -1.62
N ARG A 53 -18.35 -3.12 -1.99
CA ARG A 53 -18.07 -2.76 -3.39
C ARG A 53 -17.09 -3.74 -4.05
N LEU A 54 -16.03 -4.15 -3.34
CA LEU A 54 -15.06 -5.14 -3.79
C LEU A 54 -15.73 -6.49 -4.06
N LEU A 55 -16.57 -6.95 -3.14
CA LEU A 55 -17.36 -8.18 -3.31
C LEU A 55 -18.30 -8.09 -4.52
N ALA A 56 -18.99 -6.97 -4.70
CA ALA A 56 -19.85 -6.75 -5.86
C ALA A 56 -19.06 -6.74 -7.16
N ALA A 57 -17.90 -6.07 -7.20
CA ALA A 57 -16.99 -6.07 -8.33
C ALA A 57 -16.50 -7.49 -8.68
N ARG A 58 -16.19 -8.32 -7.67
CA ARG A 58 -15.77 -9.71 -7.88
C ARG A 58 -16.84 -10.52 -8.60
N LEU A 59 -18.11 -10.34 -8.22
CA LEU A 59 -19.23 -11.01 -8.89
C LEU A 59 -19.41 -10.51 -10.33
N GLU A 60 -19.32 -9.19 -10.54
CA GLU A 60 -19.41 -8.56 -11.85
C GLU A 60 -18.34 -9.08 -12.81
N VAL A 61 -17.06 -9.02 -12.40
CA VAL A 61 -15.92 -9.44 -13.21
C VAL A 61 -15.95 -10.96 -13.46
N ARG A 62 -16.35 -11.77 -12.46
CA ARG A 62 -16.53 -13.21 -12.69
C ARG A 62 -17.65 -13.52 -13.69
N ALA A 63 -18.70 -12.72 -13.75
CA ALA A 63 -19.71 -12.86 -14.80
C ALA A 63 -19.14 -12.55 -16.18
N MET A 64 -18.31 -11.51 -16.29
CA MET A 64 -17.61 -11.18 -17.55
C MET A 64 -16.63 -12.29 -17.98
N LEU A 65 -15.89 -12.88 -17.04
CA LEU A 65 -14.99 -14.02 -17.30
C LEU A 65 -15.75 -15.24 -17.82
N ARG A 66 -16.91 -15.58 -17.21
CA ARG A 66 -17.76 -16.67 -17.70
C ARG A 66 -18.20 -16.45 -19.14
N GLU A 67 -18.55 -15.22 -19.48
CA GLU A 67 -18.95 -14.88 -20.85
C GLU A 67 -17.73 -14.89 -21.80
N ALA A 68 -16.56 -14.46 -21.33
CA ALA A 68 -15.31 -14.50 -22.09
C ALA A 68 -14.88 -15.94 -22.42
N ARG A 69 -15.08 -16.88 -21.49
CA ARG A 69 -14.80 -18.30 -21.67
C ARG A 69 -15.55 -18.95 -22.84
N LEU A 70 -16.68 -18.37 -23.25
CA LEU A 70 -17.46 -18.87 -24.39
C LEU A 70 -16.97 -18.34 -25.75
N LYS A 71 -16.14 -17.28 -25.74
CA LYS A 71 -15.82 -16.48 -26.94
C LYS A 71 -14.33 -16.36 -27.21
N LEU A 72 -13.48 -16.66 -26.23
CA LEU A 72 -12.01 -16.53 -26.32
C LEU A 72 -11.35 -17.90 -26.23
N GLU A 73 -10.09 -17.94 -26.65
CA GLU A 73 -9.23 -19.11 -26.46
C GLU A 73 -8.95 -19.35 -24.98
N GLU A 74 -8.83 -20.62 -24.58
CA GLU A 74 -8.66 -21.05 -23.19
C GLU A 74 -7.44 -20.40 -22.53
N SER A 75 -6.29 -20.35 -23.20
CA SER A 75 -5.08 -19.70 -22.68
C SER A 75 -5.26 -18.22 -22.36
N VAL A 76 -6.03 -17.49 -23.18
CA VAL A 76 -6.32 -16.07 -22.95
C VAL A 76 -7.26 -15.88 -21.76
N VAL A 77 -8.17 -16.84 -21.55
CA VAL A 77 -9.10 -16.81 -20.42
C VAL A 77 -8.36 -17.13 -19.13
N ASP A 78 -7.46 -18.11 -19.14
CA ASP A 78 -6.64 -18.47 -17.99
C ASP A 78 -5.77 -17.29 -17.53
N GLU A 79 -5.08 -16.62 -18.47
CA GLU A 79 -4.33 -15.39 -18.17
C GLU A 79 -5.21 -14.29 -17.56
N LEU A 80 -6.44 -14.13 -18.04
CA LEU A 80 -7.38 -13.15 -17.49
C LEU A 80 -7.90 -13.57 -16.11
N GLU A 81 -8.13 -14.86 -15.86
CA GLU A 81 -8.53 -15.36 -14.55
C GLU A 81 -7.42 -15.09 -13.52
N GLU A 82 -6.16 -15.31 -13.88
CA GLU A 82 -5.00 -14.96 -13.07
C GLU A 82 -4.96 -13.45 -12.77
N GLU A 83 -5.04 -12.59 -13.79
CA GLU A 83 -5.06 -11.13 -13.61
C GLU A 83 -6.20 -10.67 -12.68
N VAL A 84 -7.37 -11.30 -12.80
CA VAL A 84 -8.55 -10.99 -11.99
C VAL A 84 -8.36 -11.44 -10.55
N ASP A 85 -7.89 -12.66 -10.32
CA ASP A 85 -7.69 -13.18 -8.97
C ASP A 85 -6.57 -12.40 -8.26
N GLU A 86 -5.44 -12.10 -8.92
CA GLU A 86 -4.39 -11.23 -8.37
C GLU A 86 -4.92 -9.86 -7.95
N PHE A 87 -5.77 -9.24 -8.77
CA PHE A 87 -6.39 -7.96 -8.44
C PHE A 87 -7.24 -8.05 -7.16
N PHE A 88 -8.10 -9.06 -7.06
CA PHE A 88 -9.00 -9.19 -5.92
C PHE A 88 -8.29 -9.64 -4.65
N ASP A 89 -7.24 -10.44 -4.75
CA ASP A 89 -6.42 -10.85 -3.62
C ASP A 89 -5.65 -9.65 -3.08
N LYS A 90 -4.99 -8.85 -3.93
CA LYS A 90 -4.34 -7.59 -3.55
C LYS A 90 -5.28 -6.69 -2.75
N TRP A 91 -6.46 -6.40 -3.29
CA TRP A 91 -7.40 -5.49 -2.66
C TRP A 91 -8.10 -6.10 -1.44
N GLY A 92 -8.31 -7.42 -1.44
CA GLY A 92 -8.85 -8.16 -0.30
C GLY A 92 -7.91 -8.11 0.89
N GLU A 93 -6.64 -8.47 0.69
CA GLU A 93 -5.60 -8.45 1.72
C GLU A 93 -5.35 -7.05 2.27
N ALA A 94 -5.24 -6.05 1.38
CA ALA A 94 -5.04 -4.66 1.80
C ALA A 94 -6.20 -4.16 2.68
N LEU A 95 -7.44 -4.50 2.32
CA LEU A 95 -8.62 -4.07 3.05
C LEU A 95 -8.80 -4.81 4.37
N GLU A 96 -8.54 -6.12 4.39
CA GLU A 96 -8.63 -6.92 5.62
C GLU A 96 -7.55 -6.52 6.62
N GLY A 97 -6.30 -6.36 6.17
CA GLY A 97 -5.21 -5.88 7.02
C GLY A 97 -5.54 -4.52 7.64
N PHE A 98 -6.01 -3.57 6.83
CA PHE A 98 -6.34 -2.25 7.33
C PHE A 98 -7.56 -2.24 8.28
N LEU A 99 -8.58 -3.09 8.04
CA LEU A 99 -9.71 -3.24 8.95
C LEU A 99 -9.31 -3.83 10.30
N ASP A 100 -8.35 -4.76 10.31
CA ASP A 100 -7.83 -5.37 11.53
C ASP A 100 -6.99 -4.37 12.34
N ASP A 101 -6.12 -3.61 11.68
CA ASP A 101 -5.35 -2.54 12.32
C ASP A 101 -6.28 -1.45 12.89
N LEU A 102 -7.37 -1.12 12.18
CA LEU A 102 -8.34 -0.13 12.65
C LEU A 102 -9.08 -0.61 13.89
N ARG A 103 -9.37 -1.92 13.94
CA ARG A 103 -9.96 -2.56 15.11
C ARG A 103 -9.00 -2.56 16.30
N GLU A 104 -7.70 -2.78 16.08
CA GLU A 104 -6.66 -2.68 17.12
C GLU A 104 -6.67 -1.27 17.73
N VAL A 105 -6.62 -0.23 16.90
CA VAL A 105 -6.64 1.17 17.32
C VAL A 105 -7.91 1.52 18.08
N ALA A 106 -9.07 1.11 17.58
CA ALA A 106 -10.35 1.34 18.25
C ALA A 106 -10.40 0.65 19.64
N SER A 107 -9.87 -0.56 19.74
CA SER A 107 -9.77 -1.32 21.00
C SER A 107 -8.84 -0.64 22.00
N GLU A 108 -7.69 -0.13 21.56
CA GLU A 108 -6.76 0.62 22.40
C GLU A 108 -7.38 1.92 22.91
N LEU A 109 -8.08 2.67 22.05
CA LEU A 109 -8.81 3.88 22.44
C LEU A 109 -9.93 3.59 23.44
N ALA A 110 -10.67 2.50 23.26
CA ALA A 110 -11.71 2.09 24.21
C ALA A 110 -11.12 1.75 25.59
N ARG A 111 -9.98 1.05 25.62
CA ARG A 111 -9.26 0.72 26.86
C ARG A 111 -8.69 1.96 27.55
N ALA A 112 -8.15 2.89 26.78
CA ALA A 112 -7.67 4.19 27.26
C ALA A 112 -8.79 4.95 27.97
N ARG A 113 -9.94 5.10 27.30
CA ARG A 113 -11.12 5.79 27.85
C ARG A 113 -11.67 5.10 29.09
N ALA A 114 -11.71 3.77 29.12
CA ALA A 114 -12.14 3.02 30.31
C ALA A 114 -11.19 3.18 31.51
N ARG A 115 -9.88 3.37 31.26
CA ARG A 115 -8.90 3.69 32.31
C ARG A 115 -9.01 5.14 32.76
N GLU A 116 -9.27 6.07 31.86
CA GLU A 116 -9.48 7.49 32.16
C GLU A 116 -10.69 7.70 33.08
N VAL A 117 -11.82 7.06 32.79
CA VAL A 117 -13.01 7.03 33.67
C VAL A 117 -12.71 6.42 35.05
N ARG A 118 -11.75 5.48 35.14
CA ARG A 118 -11.25 4.95 36.43
C ARG A 118 -10.31 5.92 37.13
N LEU A 119 -9.53 6.71 36.40
CA LEU A 119 -8.53 7.63 36.95
C LEU A 119 -9.14 8.96 37.43
N GLU A 120 -10.28 9.39 36.86
CA GLU A 120 -11.12 10.46 37.46
C GLU A 120 -11.57 10.13 38.89
N SER A 121 -11.52 8.85 39.30
CA SER A 121 -11.80 8.42 40.68
C SER A 121 -10.55 8.29 41.58
N LEU A 122 -9.33 8.51 41.06
CA LEU A 122 -8.06 8.29 41.78
C LEU A 122 -7.02 9.40 41.49
N ASP A 123 -7.02 10.44 42.32
CA ASP A 123 -6.29 11.72 42.17
C ASP A 123 -4.73 11.71 42.14
N ARG A 124 -4.02 10.58 42.11
CA ARG A 124 -2.54 10.59 42.33
C ARG A 124 -1.64 9.80 41.37
N ILE A 125 -2.16 9.18 40.31
CA ILE A 125 -1.34 8.40 39.34
C ILE A 125 -1.71 8.77 37.90
N ILE A 126 -1.72 10.05 37.57
CA ILE A 126 -2.31 10.54 36.31
C ILE A 126 -1.25 10.72 35.20
N GLU A 127 -0.07 11.23 35.52
CA GLU A 127 0.85 11.75 34.49
C GLU A 127 1.61 10.67 33.71
N ALA A 128 2.16 9.66 34.39
CA ALA A 128 2.89 8.56 33.74
C ALA A 128 1.96 7.62 32.94
N SER A 129 0.71 7.47 33.39
CA SER A 129 -0.30 6.64 32.72
C SER A 129 -0.85 7.29 31.45
N LEU A 130 -1.02 8.62 31.46
CA LEU A 130 -1.44 9.37 30.26
C LEU A 130 -0.38 9.32 29.16
N GLN A 131 0.91 9.47 29.50
CA GLN A 131 1.99 9.40 28.53
C GLN A 131 2.15 8.01 27.89
N GLN A 132 1.97 6.94 28.66
CA GLN A 132 1.98 5.57 28.11
C GLN A 132 0.80 5.31 27.16
N THR A 133 -0.36 5.89 27.46
CA THR A 133 -1.56 5.78 26.63
C THR A 133 -1.39 6.54 25.31
N ALA A 134 -0.84 7.75 25.36
CA ALA A 134 -0.55 8.56 24.18
C ALA A 134 0.44 7.88 23.22
N ARG A 135 1.52 7.29 23.75
CA ARG A 135 2.50 6.54 22.94
C ARG A 135 1.93 5.28 22.29
N GLY A 136 1.05 4.56 23.00
CA GLY A 136 0.36 3.39 22.43
C GLY A 136 -0.50 3.77 21.23
N LEU A 137 -1.28 4.83 21.37
CA LEU A 137 -2.11 5.37 20.29
C LEU A 137 -1.27 5.82 19.07
N GLU A 138 -0.17 6.51 19.30
CA GLU A 138 0.74 6.97 18.23
C GLU A 138 1.32 5.80 17.42
N LEU A 139 1.76 4.74 18.11
CA LEU A 139 2.25 3.52 17.45
C LEU A 139 1.15 2.82 16.64
N ALA A 140 -0.07 2.77 17.17
CA ALA A 140 -1.19 2.12 16.50
C ALA A 140 -1.66 2.90 15.26
N LEU A 141 -1.68 4.24 15.33
CA LEU A 141 -1.93 5.10 14.17
C LEU A 141 -0.84 4.96 13.09
N SER A 142 0.42 4.81 13.51
CA SER A 142 1.55 4.58 12.60
C SER A 142 1.41 3.26 11.84
N LYS A 143 1.01 2.17 12.52
CA LYS A 143 0.74 0.87 11.87
C LYS A 143 -0.39 0.98 10.83
N LEU A 144 -1.48 1.68 11.16
CA LEU A 144 -2.58 1.93 10.24
C LEU A 144 -2.09 2.62 8.96
N LYS A 145 -1.28 3.67 9.12
CA LYS A 145 -0.67 4.38 8.00
C LYS A 145 0.22 3.48 7.16
N GLU A 146 1.04 2.64 7.79
CA GLU A 146 1.89 1.68 7.08
C GLU A 146 1.08 0.65 6.28
N ALA A 147 0.00 0.10 6.86
CA ALA A 147 -0.89 -0.82 6.18
C ALA A 147 -1.62 -0.16 5.00
N LEU A 148 -2.00 1.11 5.16
CA LEU A 148 -2.59 1.91 4.11
C LEU A 148 -1.59 2.23 2.99
N GLU A 149 -0.36 2.58 3.34
CA GLU A 149 0.73 2.83 2.38
C GLU A 149 1.08 1.56 1.61
N LYS A 150 1.09 0.39 2.28
CA LYS A 150 1.23 -0.93 1.64
C LYS A 150 0.08 -1.23 0.68
N GLY A 151 -1.16 -0.91 1.05
CA GLY A 151 -2.32 -1.03 0.16
C GLY A 151 -2.31 -0.04 -1.02
N LEU A 152 -1.76 1.16 -0.81
CA LEU A 152 -1.63 2.23 -1.80
C LEU A 152 -0.40 2.10 -2.71
N ALA A 153 0.60 1.28 -2.33
CA ALA A 153 1.89 1.16 -3.01
C ALA A 153 1.78 0.67 -4.46
N GLY A 154 0.59 0.32 -4.96
CA GLY A 154 0.36 0.09 -6.39
C GLY A 154 1.13 -1.11 -6.93
N PRO A 155 0.94 -1.46 -8.21
CA PRO A 155 1.24 -2.81 -8.73
C PRO A 155 2.73 -3.15 -8.72
N SER A 156 3.07 -4.40 -8.41
CA SER A 156 4.27 -5.01 -8.97
C SER A 156 4.10 -5.06 -10.49
N TYR A 157 4.94 -4.34 -11.21
CA TYR A 157 4.93 -4.38 -12.67
C TYR A 157 5.39 -5.77 -13.15
N VAL A 158 4.51 -6.50 -13.82
CA VAL A 158 4.89 -7.71 -14.56
C VAL A 158 5.73 -7.27 -15.77
N VAL A 159 7.03 -7.51 -15.70
CA VAL A 159 7.93 -7.34 -16.85
C VAL A 159 7.73 -8.55 -17.76
N SER A 160 6.98 -8.36 -18.85
CA SER A 160 6.54 -9.42 -19.78
C SER A 160 7.68 -10.24 -20.44
N SER A 161 8.95 -9.88 -20.25
CA SER A 161 10.05 -10.84 -20.48
C SER A 161 11.30 -10.46 -19.69
N VAL A 162 11.83 -11.40 -18.91
CA VAL A 162 13.16 -11.32 -18.30
C VAL A 162 14.02 -12.38 -18.96
N ARG A 163 15.14 -11.98 -19.58
CA ARG A 163 16.11 -12.94 -20.13
C ARG A 163 17.01 -13.41 -18.99
N LEU A 164 16.87 -14.68 -18.66
CA LEU A 164 17.73 -15.35 -17.70
C LEU A 164 18.75 -16.24 -18.43
N PRO A 165 20.00 -16.32 -17.95
CA PRO A 165 20.92 -17.36 -18.36
C PRO A 165 20.32 -18.75 -18.10
N GLN A 166 20.56 -19.70 -18.99
CA GLN A 166 19.97 -21.05 -18.93
C GLN A 166 20.16 -21.73 -17.57
N ARG A 167 21.37 -21.62 -16.99
CA ARG A 167 21.68 -22.15 -15.66
C ARG A 167 20.78 -21.60 -14.53
N ASP A 168 20.37 -20.34 -14.64
CA ASP A 168 19.59 -19.66 -13.60
C ASP A 168 18.10 -20.05 -13.75
N LEU A 169 17.66 -20.29 -15.00
CA LEU A 169 16.34 -20.83 -15.29
C LEU A 169 16.18 -22.28 -14.80
N GLU A 170 17.20 -23.12 -14.97
CA GLU A 170 17.19 -24.52 -14.48
C GLU A 170 17.03 -24.59 -12.95
N VAL A 171 17.63 -23.65 -12.22
CA VAL A 171 17.47 -23.54 -10.76
C VAL A 171 16.04 -23.12 -10.40
N ILE A 172 15.47 -22.15 -11.11
CA ILE A 172 14.09 -21.72 -10.90
C ILE A 172 13.12 -22.87 -11.14
N ASP A 173 13.31 -23.62 -12.23
CA ASP A 173 12.48 -24.78 -12.58
C ASP A 173 12.50 -25.85 -11.50
N ALA A 174 13.69 -26.21 -11.00
CA ALA A 174 13.83 -27.17 -9.92
C ALA A 174 13.10 -26.74 -8.64
N LEU A 175 13.09 -25.43 -8.32
CA LEU A 175 12.40 -24.90 -7.15
C LEU A 175 10.88 -24.88 -7.31
N VAL A 176 10.38 -24.67 -8.53
CA VAL A 176 8.95 -24.77 -8.85
C VAL A 176 8.50 -26.24 -8.83
N GLU A 177 9.25 -27.15 -9.43
CA GLU A 177 8.96 -28.60 -9.42
C GLU A 177 8.99 -29.17 -8.01
N ALA A 178 9.88 -28.67 -7.14
CA ALA A 178 9.93 -29.04 -5.73
C ALA A 178 8.79 -28.42 -4.89
N GLY A 179 7.94 -27.57 -5.48
CA GLY A 179 6.82 -26.90 -4.81
C GLY A 179 7.23 -25.79 -3.84
N VAL A 180 8.47 -25.32 -3.91
CA VAL A 180 8.96 -24.18 -3.10
C VAL A 180 8.33 -22.88 -3.59
N PHE A 181 8.08 -22.77 -4.90
CA PHE A 181 7.34 -21.69 -5.53
C PHE A 181 6.22 -22.27 -6.40
N ARG A 182 5.08 -21.58 -6.48
CA ARG A 182 3.89 -21.98 -7.25
C ARG A 182 4.07 -21.73 -8.75
N SER A 183 4.91 -20.76 -9.12
CA SER A 183 5.22 -20.45 -10.51
C SER A 183 6.65 -19.92 -10.68
N ARG A 184 7.17 -19.97 -11.91
CA ARG A 184 8.48 -19.38 -12.27
C ARG A 184 8.49 -17.87 -12.00
N SER A 185 7.37 -17.19 -12.24
CA SER A 185 7.23 -15.75 -12.00
C SER A 185 7.34 -15.40 -10.53
N GLU A 186 6.75 -16.21 -9.65
CA GLU A 186 6.87 -16.05 -8.19
C GLU A 186 8.33 -16.23 -7.73
N ALA A 187 9.01 -17.26 -8.23
CA ALA A 187 10.43 -17.48 -7.93
C ALA A 187 11.30 -16.30 -8.39
N VAL A 188 11.08 -15.79 -9.61
CA VAL A 188 11.80 -14.62 -10.14
C VAL A 188 11.54 -13.37 -9.32
N ALA A 189 10.29 -13.11 -8.93
CA ALA A 189 9.93 -11.98 -8.09
C ALA A 189 10.61 -12.06 -6.72
N PHE A 190 10.63 -13.25 -6.11
CA PHE A 190 11.31 -13.50 -4.84
C PHE A 190 12.81 -13.22 -4.92
N PHE A 191 13.50 -13.76 -5.93
CA PHE A 191 14.94 -13.53 -6.11
C PHE A 191 15.29 -12.09 -6.47
N ALA A 192 14.46 -11.42 -7.29
CA ALA A 192 14.63 -10.01 -7.60
C ALA A 192 14.50 -9.15 -6.33
N HIS A 193 13.48 -9.42 -5.52
CA HIS A 193 13.26 -8.72 -4.25
C HIS A 193 14.43 -8.94 -3.27
N LYS A 194 14.88 -10.19 -3.10
CA LYS A 194 16.03 -10.51 -2.23
C LYS A 194 17.34 -9.91 -2.75
N GLY A 195 17.54 -9.86 -4.07
CA GLY A 195 18.68 -9.19 -4.68
C GLY A 195 18.69 -7.69 -4.40
N ILE A 196 17.53 -7.03 -4.50
CA ILE A 196 17.38 -5.60 -4.14
C ILE A 196 17.64 -5.39 -2.65
N GLU A 197 17.06 -6.23 -1.79
CA GLU A 197 17.23 -6.15 -0.33
C GLU A 197 18.70 -6.33 0.09
N SER A 198 19.41 -7.29 -0.52
CA SER A 198 20.85 -7.49 -0.26
C SER A 198 21.73 -6.35 -0.77
N SER A 199 21.26 -5.61 -1.78
CA SER A 199 21.96 -4.48 -2.40
C SER A 199 21.52 -3.12 -1.84
N ARG A 200 20.64 -3.13 -0.83
CA ARG A 200 20.02 -1.94 -0.24
C ARG A 200 21.04 -0.87 0.22
N PRO A 201 22.18 -1.22 0.86
CA PRO A 201 23.20 -0.21 1.21
C PRO A 201 23.80 0.49 -0.02
N LEU A 202 23.98 -0.25 -1.13
CA LEU A 202 24.52 0.28 -2.38
C LEU A 202 23.54 1.26 -3.05
N PHE A 203 22.24 0.94 -3.00
CA PHE A 203 21.18 1.80 -3.51
C PHE A 203 20.95 3.04 -2.65
N GLU A 204 21.03 2.92 -1.33
CA GLU A 204 20.97 4.05 -0.40
C GLU A 204 22.15 5.02 -0.66
N GLU A 205 23.36 4.52 -0.89
CA GLU A 205 24.50 5.36 -1.27
C GLU A 205 24.31 6.02 -2.64
N ALA A 206 23.80 5.29 -3.63
CA ALA A 206 23.52 5.83 -4.96
C ALA A 206 22.42 6.91 -4.94
N LEU A 207 21.37 6.71 -4.14
CA LEU A 207 20.29 7.67 -3.94
C LEU A 207 20.78 8.92 -3.20
N ALA A 208 21.63 8.75 -2.18
CA ALA A 208 22.27 9.87 -1.48
C ALA A 208 23.13 10.72 -2.44
N LYS A 209 23.95 10.10 -3.30
CA LYS A 209 24.73 10.81 -4.33
C LYS A 209 23.86 11.49 -5.39
N LEU A 210 22.73 10.88 -5.76
CA LEU A 210 21.74 11.51 -6.65
C LEU A 210 21.08 12.73 -5.99
N GLU A 211 20.83 12.67 -4.69
CA GLU A 211 20.29 13.79 -3.92
C GLU A 211 21.32 14.93 -3.76
N GLU A 212 22.59 14.59 -3.53
CA GLU A 212 23.70 15.56 -3.56
C GLU A 212 23.81 16.24 -4.92
N LEU A 213 23.73 15.50 -6.03
CA LEU A 213 23.70 16.07 -7.38
C LEU A 213 22.51 16.99 -7.60
N LYS A 214 21.33 16.65 -7.07
CA LYS A 214 20.15 17.54 -7.12
C LYS A 214 20.38 18.81 -6.31
N ARG A 215 20.90 18.71 -5.08
CA ARG A 215 21.20 19.86 -4.22
C ARG A 215 22.27 20.77 -4.83
N ALA A 216 23.34 20.20 -5.39
CA ALA A 216 24.37 20.94 -6.10
C ALA A 216 23.79 21.67 -7.34
N ARG A 217 22.88 21.00 -8.07
CA ARG A 217 22.17 21.62 -9.21
C ARG A 217 21.23 22.74 -8.77
N GLU A 218 20.57 22.60 -7.62
CA GLU A 218 19.70 23.63 -7.03
C GLU A 218 20.51 24.84 -6.55
N GLN A 219 21.62 24.60 -5.84
CA GLN A 219 22.54 25.63 -5.38
C GLN A 219 23.14 26.41 -6.55
N LEU A 220 23.62 25.71 -7.58
CA LEU A 220 24.11 26.34 -8.81
C LEU A 220 23.02 27.19 -9.47
N ARG A 221 21.77 26.72 -9.51
CA ARG A 221 20.64 27.51 -10.03
C ARG A 221 20.35 28.74 -9.18
N GLU A 222 20.48 28.63 -7.86
CA GLU A 222 20.23 29.72 -6.93
C GLU A 222 21.34 30.77 -6.99
N GLU A 223 22.61 30.36 -7.11
CA GLU A 223 23.75 31.23 -7.35
C GLU A 223 23.63 31.95 -8.68
N LEU A 224 23.24 31.24 -9.75
CA LEU A 224 22.97 31.86 -11.05
C LEU A 224 21.78 32.83 -10.99
N ARG A 225 20.72 32.53 -10.23
CA ARG A 225 19.61 33.47 -10.00
C ARG A 225 20.04 34.70 -9.22
N LYS A 226 20.92 34.56 -8.22
CA LYS A 226 21.47 35.70 -7.46
C LYS A 226 22.41 36.55 -8.31
N ALA A 227 23.23 35.92 -9.15
CA ALA A 227 24.14 36.60 -10.06
C ALA A 227 23.40 37.31 -11.23
N LEU A 228 22.28 36.74 -11.70
CA LEU A 228 21.48 37.30 -12.78
C LEU A 228 20.32 38.19 -12.30
N GLY A 229 19.98 38.17 -11.01
CA GLY A 229 18.94 38.99 -10.37
C GLY A 229 19.46 40.23 -9.65
N GLY A 230 20.74 40.58 -9.87
CA GLY A 230 21.44 41.71 -9.26
C GLY A 230 21.55 42.95 -10.15
N GLU A 231 20.56 43.25 -10.99
CA GLU A 231 20.34 44.54 -11.67
C GLU A 231 18.81 44.65 -11.85
N GLN A 232 18.04 45.64 -11.39
CA GLN A 232 18.17 47.02 -10.90
C GLN A 232 16.83 47.39 -10.17
N PRO A 233 16.67 48.44 -9.32
CA PRO A 233 16.87 49.84 -9.74
C PRO A 233 17.25 50.88 -8.65
N SER A 234 17.98 51.92 -9.10
CA SER A 234 17.79 53.33 -8.71
C SER A 234 18.24 54.20 -9.86
#